data_AF-A0A2E7WDJ7-F1
#
_entry.id   AF-A0A2E7WDJ7-F1
#
_cell.length_a   1.000
_cell.length_b   1.000
_cell.length_c   1.000
_cell.angle_alpha   90.00
_cell.angle_beta   90.00
_cell.angle_gamma   90.00
#
_symmetry.space_group_name_H-M   'P 1'
#
loop_
_entity.id
_entity.type
_entity.pdbx_description
1 polymer ?
#
loop_
_entity_poly.entity_id
_entity_poly.type
_entity_poly.pdbx_seq_one_letter_code
_entity_poly.pdbx_strand_id
1 'polypeptide(L)'
;MKALISVYDKNGLEQLCETLESINCQIYSTGGTLSFIENCGFKVSSIFEITGHEEILDGRVKTLHPNIHAGILADPENPNHLSDIKKLNIDLFDIVVNNLYPFEKVSTSTDSTYSEIIENIDIGGPSMLRAAAKNYKRMIVIYDPKDYHMISAKLKAKSVDLETRKELATKIFKFTSDYDSKIFNFLSKNENKSLSISEKLELSLTKVQDLRYGENPHQKGAVYSNKKNGVANLRLLHGKEMSYLNYLDADAAFYAANSFSKKCVSIVKHTNSCGLSSHINQLD
;
A
#
# COMPACT_ATOMS: atom_id res chain seq x y z
N MET A 1 6.79 -26.60 -1.48
CA MET A 1 6.08 -25.34 -1.13
C MET A 1 5.20 -24.94 -2.31
N LYS A 2 4.08 -24.25 -2.06
CA LYS A 2 3.19 -23.72 -3.12
C LYS A 2 3.05 -22.20 -2.99
N ALA A 3 3.20 -21.48 -4.11
CA ALA A 3 3.04 -20.03 -4.19
C ALA A 3 1.85 -19.67 -5.08
N LEU A 4 1.00 -18.77 -4.60
CA LEU A 4 -0.08 -18.17 -5.37
C LEU A 4 0.31 -16.73 -5.72
N ILE A 5 0.44 -16.42 -7.01
CA ILE A 5 0.90 -15.11 -7.49
C ILE A 5 -0.18 -14.47 -8.36
N SER A 6 -0.60 -13.25 -8.01
CA SER A 6 -1.53 -12.44 -8.79
C SER A 6 -1.18 -10.97 -8.60
N VAL A 7 -0.38 -10.40 -9.50
CA VAL A 7 0.13 -9.04 -9.35
C VAL A 7 -0.23 -8.16 -10.54
N TYR A 8 -0.62 -6.92 -10.23
CA TYR A 8 -0.71 -5.87 -11.23
C TYR A 8 0.69 -5.41 -11.66
N ASP A 9 1.49 -4.92 -10.71
CA ASP A 9 2.88 -4.51 -10.88
C ASP A 9 3.82 -5.73 -10.87
N LYS A 10 4.52 -5.92 -11.98
CA LYS A 10 5.41 -7.06 -12.24
C LYS A 10 6.88 -6.73 -12.02
N ASN A 11 7.20 -5.52 -11.54
CA ASN A 11 8.57 -5.14 -11.21
C ASN A 11 9.20 -6.15 -10.24
N GLY A 12 10.37 -6.68 -10.59
CA GLY A 12 11.10 -7.64 -9.76
C GLY A 12 10.49 -9.05 -9.70
N LEU A 13 9.37 -9.33 -10.40
CA LEU A 13 8.67 -10.61 -10.31
C LEU A 13 9.52 -11.76 -10.88
N GLU A 14 10.27 -11.51 -11.95
CA GLU A 14 11.16 -12.49 -12.57
C GLU A 14 12.18 -13.03 -11.56
N GLN A 15 12.87 -12.16 -10.82
CA GLN A 15 13.86 -12.53 -9.80
C GLN A 15 13.23 -13.28 -8.62
N LEU A 16 11.97 -12.97 -8.30
CA LEU A 16 11.21 -13.74 -7.32
C LEU A 16 10.91 -15.14 -7.84
N CYS A 17 10.48 -15.28 -9.10
CA CYS A 17 10.22 -16.57 -9.74
C CYS A 17 11.49 -17.45 -9.80
N GLU A 18 12.65 -16.88 -10.16
CA GLU A 18 13.95 -17.58 -10.10
C GLU A 18 14.21 -18.15 -8.70
N THR A 19 13.92 -17.36 -7.67
CA THR A 19 14.09 -17.79 -6.29
C THR A 19 13.13 -18.92 -5.93
N LEU A 20 11.85 -18.80 -6.30
CA LEU A 20 10.84 -19.82 -6.06
C LEU A 20 11.18 -21.14 -6.76
N GLU A 21 11.64 -21.09 -8.01
CA GLU A 21 12.10 -22.27 -8.75
C GLU A 21 13.33 -22.92 -8.10
N SER A 22 14.32 -22.11 -7.66
CA SER A 22 15.53 -22.62 -7.01
C SER A 22 15.28 -23.40 -5.71
N ILE A 23 14.12 -23.18 -5.07
CA ILE A 23 13.69 -23.91 -3.87
C ILE A 23 12.61 -24.96 -4.16
N ASN A 24 12.38 -25.28 -5.44
CA ASN A 24 11.33 -26.20 -5.90
C ASN A 24 9.91 -25.81 -5.42
N CYS A 25 9.61 -24.52 -5.40
CA CYS A 25 8.27 -24.02 -5.10
C CYS A 25 7.39 -24.09 -6.35
N GLN A 26 6.21 -24.70 -6.22
CA GLN A 26 5.22 -24.75 -7.30
C GLN A 26 4.47 -23.41 -7.37
N ILE A 27 4.42 -22.81 -8.55
CA ILE A 27 3.80 -21.50 -8.77
C ILE A 27 2.41 -21.69 -9.39
N TYR A 28 1.41 -21.03 -8.82
CA TYR A 28 0.05 -20.93 -9.33
C TYR A 28 -0.29 -19.46 -9.62
N SER A 29 -0.93 -19.20 -10.76
CA SER A 29 -1.19 -17.83 -11.22
C SER A 29 -2.44 -17.74 -12.09
N THR A 30 -2.81 -16.51 -12.47
CA THR A 30 -3.97 -16.22 -13.32
C THR A 30 -3.77 -14.98 -14.20
N GLY A 31 -4.52 -14.90 -15.30
CA GLY A 31 -4.56 -13.76 -16.21
C GLY A 31 -3.18 -13.29 -16.68
N GLY A 32 -2.98 -11.97 -16.75
CA GLY A 32 -1.72 -11.39 -17.21
C GLY A 32 -0.50 -11.68 -16.31
N THR A 33 -0.69 -12.19 -15.09
CA THR A 33 0.44 -12.65 -14.25
C THR A 33 0.91 -14.03 -14.72
N LEU A 34 -0.02 -14.92 -15.07
CA LEU A 34 0.29 -16.26 -15.59
C LEU A 34 1.13 -16.13 -16.87
N SER A 35 0.63 -15.37 -17.85
CA SER A 35 1.31 -15.18 -19.14
C SER A 35 2.69 -14.53 -18.98
N PHE A 36 2.86 -13.61 -18.02
CA PHE A 36 4.17 -13.02 -17.75
C PHE A 36 5.17 -14.07 -17.25
N ILE A 37 4.77 -14.90 -16.29
CA ILE A 37 5.64 -15.92 -15.71
C ILE A 37 6.01 -16.98 -16.76
N GLU A 38 5.06 -17.39 -17.59
CA GLU A 38 5.30 -18.30 -18.73
C GLU A 38 6.29 -17.71 -19.73
N ASN A 39 6.15 -16.42 -20.08
CA ASN A 39 7.05 -15.73 -21.00
C ASN A 39 8.47 -15.57 -20.46
N CYS A 40 8.65 -15.51 -19.14
CA CYS A 40 9.95 -15.56 -18.48
C CYS A 40 10.56 -17.00 -18.46
N GLY A 41 9.82 -18.02 -18.92
CA GLY A 41 10.30 -19.39 -19.03
C GLY A 41 10.14 -20.23 -17.76
N PHE A 42 9.43 -19.75 -16.74
CA PHE A 42 9.21 -20.49 -15.51
C PHE A 42 8.00 -21.40 -15.58
N LYS A 43 8.07 -22.55 -14.89
CA LYS A 43 6.93 -23.44 -14.74
C LYS A 43 5.87 -22.80 -13.83
N VAL A 44 4.66 -22.63 -14.35
CA VAL A 44 3.52 -22.10 -13.63
C VAL A 44 2.24 -22.84 -14.00
N SER A 45 1.40 -23.12 -13.02
CA SER A 45 0.08 -23.73 -13.18
C SER A 45 -1.01 -22.64 -13.12
N SER A 46 -2.10 -22.86 -13.84
CA SER A 46 -3.25 -21.97 -13.74
C SER A 46 -4.02 -22.24 -12.45
N ILE A 47 -4.57 -21.20 -11.80
CA ILE A 47 -5.52 -21.40 -10.69
C ILE A 47 -6.77 -22.19 -11.11
N PHE A 48 -7.07 -22.23 -12.42
CA PHE A 48 -8.16 -23.03 -12.97
C PHE A 48 -8.00 -24.53 -12.63
N GLU A 49 -6.77 -25.03 -12.54
CA GLU A 49 -6.48 -26.42 -12.15
C GLU A 49 -6.92 -26.71 -10.70
N ILE A 50 -7.07 -25.66 -9.87
CA ILE A 50 -7.48 -25.76 -8.47
C ILE A 50 -8.98 -25.50 -8.31
N THR A 51 -9.52 -24.53 -9.05
CA THR A 51 -10.92 -24.13 -8.91
C THR A 51 -11.85 -25.00 -9.75
N GLY A 52 -11.42 -25.46 -10.93
CA GLY A 52 -12.29 -26.13 -11.91
C GLY A 52 -13.40 -25.22 -12.47
N HIS A 53 -13.31 -23.91 -12.25
CA HIS A 53 -14.31 -22.92 -12.66
C HIS A 53 -13.71 -21.94 -13.65
N GLU A 54 -14.39 -21.75 -14.78
CA GLU A 54 -14.02 -20.76 -15.80
C GLU A 54 -14.17 -19.33 -15.24
N GLU A 55 -13.45 -18.40 -15.87
CA GLU A 55 -13.56 -16.98 -15.54
C GLU A 55 -14.94 -16.45 -15.94
N ILE A 56 -15.71 -15.98 -14.95
CA ILE A 56 -17.04 -15.40 -15.15
C ILE A 56 -17.07 -13.95 -14.64
N LEU A 57 -18.08 -13.18 -15.08
CA LEU A 57 -18.31 -11.80 -14.66
C LEU A 57 -17.06 -10.93 -14.86
N ASP A 58 -16.43 -11.05 -16.04
CA ASP A 58 -15.20 -10.33 -16.41
C ASP A 58 -14.08 -10.46 -15.38
N GLY A 59 -13.98 -11.62 -14.73
CA GLY A 59 -12.91 -11.93 -13.79
C GLY A 59 -13.14 -11.45 -12.35
N ARG A 60 -14.30 -10.86 -12.04
CA ARG A 60 -14.61 -10.33 -10.70
C ARG A 60 -14.51 -11.35 -9.56
N VAL A 61 -14.76 -12.63 -9.86
CA VAL A 61 -14.84 -13.69 -8.84
C VAL A 61 -13.78 -14.78 -8.99
N LYS A 62 -12.80 -14.60 -9.88
CA LYS A 62 -11.86 -15.67 -10.27
C LYS A 62 -11.01 -16.26 -9.14
N THR A 63 -10.74 -15.47 -8.09
CA THR A 63 -9.99 -15.92 -6.91
C THR A 63 -10.87 -16.14 -5.67
N LEU A 64 -12.16 -15.80 -5.74
CA LEU A 64 -13.12 -15.92 -4.64
C LEU A 64 -13.67 -17.34 -4.56
N HIS A 65 -12.76 -18.31 -4.37
CA HIS A 65 -13.08 -19.73 -4.39
C HIS A 65 -12.71 -20.41 -3.06
N PRO A 66 -13.55 -21.30 -2.50
CA PRO A 66 -13.24 -22.02 -1.27
C PRO A 66 -11.92 -22.78 -1.32
N ASN A 67 -11.59 -23.46 -2.43
CA ASN A 67 -10.31 -24.19 -2.53
C ASN A 67 -9.09 -23.26 -2.40
N ILE A 68 -9.17 -22.02 -2.91
CA ILE A 68 -8.10 -21.04 -2.77
C ILE A 68 -8.03 -20.56 -1.32
N HIS A 69 -9.15 -20.09 -0.79
CA HIS A 69 -9.18 -19.50 0.55
C HIS A 69 -8.96 -20.53 1.66
N ALA A 70 -9.42 -21.76 1.53
CA ALA A 70 -9.14 -22.85 2.46
C ALA A 70 -7.65 -23.23 2.41
N GLY A 71 -7.05 -23.31 1.22
CA GLY A 71 -5.61 -23.54 1.05
C GLY A 71 -4.74 -22.46 1.71
N ILE A 72 -5.26 -21.23 1.82
CA ILE A 72 -4.60 -20.11 2.51
C ILE A 72 -4.89 -20.12 4.02
N LEU A 73 -6.15 -20.31 4.42
CA LEU A 73 -6.64 -20.08 5.79
C LEU A 73 -6.58 -21.29 6.72
N ALA A 74 -6.39 -22.50 6.20
CA ALA A 74 -6.29 -23.68 7.04
C ALA A 74 -5.19 -23.52 8.08
N ASP A 75 -5.54 -23.91 9.31
CA ASP A 75 -4.66 -23.82 10.46
C ASP A 75 -4.09 -25.22 10.70
N PRO A 76 -2.78 -25.44 10.50
CA PRO A 76 -2.19 -26.76 10.68
C PRO A 76 -2.20 -27.23 12.14
N GLU A 77 -2.38 -26.32 13.11
CA GLU A 77 -2.51 -26.68 14.53
C GLU A 77 -3.93 -27.14 14.89
N ASN A 78 -4.90 -27.00 13.97
CA ASN A 78 -6.28 -27.41 14.18
C ASN A 78 -6.59 -28.74 13.44
N PRO A 79 -6.79 -29.86 14.16
CA PRO A 79 -7.07 -31.17 13.55
C PRO A 79 -8.32 -31.19 12.66
N ASN A 80 -9.34 -30.37 12.98
CA ASN A 80 -10.56 -30.29 12.17
C ASN A 80 -10.26 -29.65 10.81
N HIS A 81 -9.45 -28.60 10.77
CA HIS A 81 -9.04 -27.98 9.51
C HIS A 81 -8.24 -28.96 8.64
N LEU A 82 -7.32 -29.72 9.22
CA LEU A 82 -6.55 -30.74 8.49
C LEU A 82 -7.45 -31.86 7.95
N SER A 83 -8.47 -32.26 8.71
CA SER A 83 -9.47 -33.23 8.27
C SER A 83 -10.26 -32.72 7.07
N ASP A 84 -10.74 -31.47 7.11
CA ASP A 84 -11.48 -30.84 6.01
C ASP A 84 -10.62 -30.73 4.74
N ILE A 85 -9.37 -30.26 4.89
CA ILE A 85 -8.42 -30.14 3.79
C ILE A 85 -8.15 -31.49 3.13
N LYS A 86 -7.94 -32.55 3.92
CA LYS A 86 -7.72 -33.91 3.39
C LYS A 86 -8.98 -34.46 2.73
N LYS A 87 -10.15 -34.29 3.34
CA LYS A 87 -11.44 -34.77 2.83
C LYS A 87 -11.80 -34.14 1.49
N LEU A 88 -11.54 -32.83 1.34
CA LEU A 88 -11.84 -32.07 0.14
C LEU A 88 -10.69 -32.09 -0.89
N ASN A 89 -9.58 -32.78 -0.58
CA ASN A 89 -8.38 -32.83 -1.41
C ASN A 89 -7.88 -31.43 -1.80
N ILE A 90 -7.84 -30.51 -0.83
CA ILE A 90 -7.43 -29.13 -1.04
C ILE A 90 -5.93 -29.01 -0.81
N ASP A 91 -5.26 -28.29 -1.70
CA ASP A 91 -3.85 -27.98 -1.55
C ASP A 91 -3.62 -26.76 -0.67
N LEU A 92 -2.63 -26.85 0.22
CA LEU A 92 -2.19 -25.72 1.03
C LEU A 92 -1.19 -24.85 0.26
N PHE A 93 -1.36 -23.53 0.35
CA PHE A 93 -0.38 -22.57 -0.15
C PHE A 93 0.56 -22.15 0.96
N ASP A 94 1.83 -21.86 0.69
CA ASP A 94 2.78 -21.33 1.68
C ASP A 94 3.06 -19.85 1.46
N ILE A 95 2.96 -19.41 0.21
CA ILE A 95 3.30 -18.05 -0.22
C ILE A 95 2.12 -17.46 -1.00
N VAL A 96 1.76 -16.22 -0.69
CA VAL A 96 0.83 -15.41 -1.49
C VAL A 96 1.54 -14.13 -1.89
N VAL A 97 1.58 -13.84 -3.19
CA VAL A 97 2.16 -12.62 -3.75
C VAL A 97 1.06 -11.91 -4.51
N ASN A 98 0.62 -10.74 -4.02
CA ASN A 98 -0.47 -10.01 -4.65
C ASN A 98 -0.30 -8.51 -4.45
N ASN A 99 -0.47 -7.75 -5.53
CA ASN A 99 -0.54 -6.30 -5.48
C ASN A 99 -1.63 -5.78 -6.41
N LEU A 100 -2.27 -4.69 -5.98
CA LEU A 100 -3.47 -4.16 -6.60
C LEU A 100 -3.11 -3.04 -7.57
N TYR A 101 -3.96 -2.82 -8.57
CA TYR A 101 -3.93 -1.56 -9.29
C TYR A 101 -4.14 -0.42 -8.29
N PRO A 102 -3.34 0.67 -8.33
CA PRO A 102 -3.53 1.77 -7.40
C PRO A 102 -4.86 2.48 -7.67
N PHE A 103 -5.91 2.17 -6.89
CA PHE A 103 -7.24 2.80 -7.00
C PHE A 103 -7.16 4.33 -7.06
N GLU A 104 -6.23 4.92 -6.28
CA GLU A 104 -5.96 6.36 -6.30
C GLU A 104 -5.69 6.89 -7.72
N LYS A 105 -4.89 6.17 -8.52
CA LYS A 105 -4.56 6.60 -9.90
C LYS A 105 -5.82 6.70 -10.77
N VAL A 106 -6.79 5.79 -10.63
CA VAL A 106 -8.06 5.87 -11.39
C VAL A 106 -8.94 6.97 -10.80
N SER A 107 -9.13 6.96 -9.48
CA SER A 107 -10.07 7.87 -8.80
C SER A 107 -9.70 9.36 -8.87
N THR A 108 -8.43 9.68 -9.14
CA THR A 108 -7.94 11.06 -9.31
C THR A 108 -7.71 11.45 -10.77
N SER A 109 -7.87 10.53 -11.71
CA SER A 109 -7.72 10.81 -13.14
C SER A 109 -8.86 11.70 -13.62
N THR A 110 -8.55 12.74 -14.38
CA THR A 110 -9.56 13.59 -15.03
C THR A 110 -10.32 12.86 -16.13
N ASP A 111 -9.75 11.77 -16.64
CA ASP A 111 -10.26 11.05 -17.79
C ASP A 111 -11.14 9.85 -17.38
N SER A 112 -11.18 9.52 -16.09
CA SER A 112 -11.92 8.35 -15.60
C SER A 112 -13.37 8.68 -15.28
N THR A 113 -14.29 7.88 -15.82
CA THR A 113 -15.72 8.01 -15.48
C THR A 113 -16.01 7.42 -14.10
N TYR A 114 -17.13 7.82 -13.48
CA TYR A 114 -17.57 7.24 -12.21
C TYR A 114 -17.70 5.71 -12.30
N SER A 115 -18.28 5.20 -13.39
CA SER A 115 -18.43 3.75 -13.61
C SER A 115 -17.07 3.06 -13.69
N GLU A 116 -16.10 3.61 -14.41
CA GLU A 116 -14.75 3.05 -14.50
C GLU A 116 -14.05 3.00 -13.14
N ILE A 117 -14.24 4.02 -12.30
CA ILE A 117 -13.67 4.03 -10.95
C ILE A 117 -14.28 2.92 -10.10
N ILE A 118 -15.61 2.70 -10.19
CA ILE A 118 -16.30 1.60 -9.50
C ILE A 118 -15.80 0.23 -9.98
N GLU A 119 -15.61 0.05 -11.28
CA GLU A 119 -15.07 -1.21 -11.85
C GLU A 119 -13.65 -1.53 -11.38
N ASN A 120 -12.86 -0.51 -11.03
CA ASN A 120 -11.50 -0.68 -10.53
C ASN A 120 -11.42 -0.97 -9.02
N ILE A 121 -12.54 -1.13 -8.33
CA ILE A 121 -12.57 -1.60 -6.94
C ILE A 121 -12.30 -3.11 -6.93
N ASP A 122 -11.06 -3.49 -6.61
CA ASP A 122 -10.66 -4.88 -6.45
C ASP A 122 -11.30 -5.52 -5.19
N ILE A 123 -11.88 -6.72 -5.37
CA ILE A 123 -12.46 -7.54 -4.30
C ILE A 123 -11.56 -8.74 -3.98
N GLY A 124 -11.07 -9.42 -5.03
CA GLY A 124 -10.29 -10.66 -4.89
C GLY A 124 -8.92 -10.43 -4.27
N GLY A 125 -8.21 -9.39 -4.72
CA GLY A 125 -6.89 -9.03 -4.22
C GLY A 125 -6.87 -8.74 -2.72
N PRO A 126 -7.67 -7.77 -2.21
CA PRO A 126 -7.79 -7.53 -0.77
C PRO A 126 -8.23 -8.77 0.02
N SER A 127 -9.17 -9.57 -0.50
CA SER A 127 -9.63 -10.79 0.16
C SER A 127 -8.51 -11.81 0.33
N MET A 128 -7.73 -12.04 -0.71
CA MET A 128 -6.60 -12.97 -0.72
C MET A 128 -5.47 -12.50 0.22
N LEU A 129 -5.12 -11.20 0.14
CA LEU A 129 -4.12 -10.58 1.00
C LEU A 129 -4.50 -10.67 2.48
N ARG A 130 -5.74 -10.30 2.83
CA ARG A 130 -6.25 -10.38 4.21
C ARG A 130 -6.30 -11.83 4.72
N ALA A 131 -6.67 -12.79 3.86
CA ALA A 131 -6.67 -14.20 4.22
C ALA A 131 -5.26 -14.70 4.57
N ALA A 132 -4.26 -14.37 3.73
CA ALA A 132 -2.88 -14.76 3.97
C ALA A 132 -2.28 -14.06 5.19
N ALA A 133 -2.53 -12.75 5.35
CA ALA A 133 -2.08 -11.97 6.51
C ALA A 133 -2.72 -12.44 7.82
N LYS A 134 -4.01 -12.85 7.82
CA LYS A 134 -4.64 -13.47 8.98
C LYS A 134 -3.89 -14.73 9.41
N ASN A 135 -3.44 -15.55 8.45
CA ASN A 135 -2.75 -16.81 8.71
C ASN A 135 -1.20 -16.69 8.73
N TYR A 136 -0.67 -15.52 9.10
CA TYR A 136 0.78 -15.23 9.09
C TYR A 136 1.64 -16.17 9.93
N LYS A 137 1.06 -16.90 10.90
CA LYS A 137 1.82 -17.91 11.65
C LYS A 137 2.46 -18.94 10.72
N ARG A 138 1.81 -19.23 9.58
CA ARG A 138 2.27 -20.14 8.53
C ARG A 138 2.60 -19.43 7.22
N MET A 139 1.78 -18.47 6.81
CA MET A 139 1.81 -17.88 5.47
C MET A 139 2.89 -16.80 5.32
N ILE A 140 3.57 -16.82 4.18
CA ILE A 140 4.38 -15.70 3.70
C ILE A 140 3.50 -14.88 2.74
N VAL A 141 3.16 -13.65 3.11
CA VAL A 141 2.35 -12.75 2.26
C VAL A 141 3.20 -11.60 1.78
N ILE A 142 3.21 -11.31 0.49
CA ILE A 142 4.02 -10.25 -0.10
C ILE A 142 3.15 -9.37 -0.98
N TYR A 143 3.25 -8.06 -0.77
CA TYR A 143 2.50 -7.04 -1.51
C TYR A 143 3.42 -6.06 -2.24
N ASP A 144 4.47 -5.57 -1.58
CA ASP A 144 5.36 -4.56 -2.15
C ASP A 144 6.52 -5.25 -2.88
N PRO A 145 6.74 -4.98 -4.19
CA PRO A 145 7.93 -5.46 -4.90
C PRO A 145 9.27 -5.15 -4.21
N LYS A 146 9.33 -4.09 -3.39
CA LYS A 146 10.54 -3.76 -2.60
C LYS A 146 10.93 -4.85 -1.61
N ASP A 147 9.97 -5.68 -1.17
CA ASP A 147 10.23 -6.77 -0.23
C ASP A 147 10.78 -8.03 -0.93
N TYR A 148 10.73 -8.11 -2.27
CA TYR A 148 11.12 -9.33 -3.01
C TYR A 148 12.56 -9.73 -2.76
N HIS A 149 13.50 -8.78 -2.73
CA HIS A 149 14.91 -9.09 -2.50
C HIS A 149 15.15 -9.69 -1.10
N MET A 150 14.62 -9.04 -0.06
CA MET A 150 14.76 -9.48 1.33
C MET A 150 14.09 -10.84 1.57
N ILE A 151 12.89 -11.05 1.03
CA ILE A 151 12.19 -12.33 1.15
C ILE A 151 12.86 -13.42 0.33
N SER A 152 13.37 -13.12 -0.86
CA SER A 152 14.11 -14.09 -1.67
C SER A 152 15.36 -14.60 -0.95
N ALA A 153 16.12 -13.71 -0.31
CA ALA A 153 17.28 -14.08 0.50
C ALA A 153 16.87 -14.98 1.68
N LYS A 154 15.81 -14.62 2.42
CA LYS A 154 15.31 -15.43 3.54
C LYS A 154 14.73 -16.77 3.09
N LEU A 155 14.08 -16.86 1.93
CA LEU A 155 13.57 -18.11 1.37
C LEU A 155 14.70 -19.08 1.03
N LYS A 156 15.74 -18.61 0.33
CA LYS A 156 16.92 -19.43 0.01
C LYS A 156 17.64 -19.93 1.26
N ALA A 157 17.73 -19.10 2.29
CA ALA A 157 18.32 -19.45 3.58
C ALA A 157 17.40 -20.26 4.51
N LYS A 158 16.13 -20.50 4.12
CA LYS A 158 15.09 -21.11 4.97
C LYS A 158 14.94 -20.40 6.33
N SER A 159 15.07 -19.08 6.33
CA SER A 159 15.13 -18.23 7.53
C SER A 159 13.96 -17.23 7.62
N VAL A 160 12.83 -17.52 6.97
CA VAL A 160 11.60 -16.73 7.15
C VAL A 160 10.97 -17.13 8.48
N ASP A 161 11.21 -16.33 9.51
CA ASP A 161 10.70 -16.55 10.87
C ASP A 161 9.30 -15.94 11.10
N LEU A 162 8.77 -16.17 12.30
CA LEU A 162 7.46 -15.65 12.71
C LEU A 162 7.43 -14.12 12.71
N GLU A 163 8.53 -13.47 13.09
CA GLU A 163 8.64 -12.00 13.14
C GLU A 163 8.52 -11.42 11.73
N THR A 164 9.25 -11.96 10.76
CA THR A 164 9.16 -11.58 9.34
C THR A 164 7.73 -11.73 8.82
N ARG A 165 7.07 -12.87 9.08
CA ARG A 165 5.68 -13.08 8.63
C ARG A 165 4.71 -12.10 9.28
N LYS A 166 4.93 -11.77 10.56
CA LYS A 166 4.11 -10.79 11.28
C LYS A 166 4.30 -9.37 10.73
N GLU A 167 5.53 -8.99 10.40
CA GLU A 167 5.83 -7.70 9.76
C GLU A 167 5.13 -7.58 8.40
N LEU A 168 5.27 -8.60 7.56
CA LEU A 168 4.58 -8.68 6.26
C LEU A 168 3.07 -8.57 6.42
N ALA A 169 2.46 -9.34 7.33
CA ALA A 169 1.03 -9.27 7.61
C ALA A 169 0.58 -7.90 8.14
N THR A 170 1.41 -7.24 8.96
CA THR A 170 1.16 -5.88 9.45
C THR A 170 1.14 -4.89 8.28
N LYS A 171 2.09 -5.00 7.34
CA LYS A 171 2.10 -4.20 6.11
C LYS A 171 0.82 -4.41 5.30
N ILE A 172 0.35 -5.65 5.17
CA ILE A 172 -0.90 -5.96 4.46
C ILE A 172 -2.10 -5.26 5.10
N PHE A 173 -2.31 -5.42 6.40
CA PHE A 173 -3.48 -4.80 7.05
C PHE A 173 -3.41 -3.27 7.01
N LYS A 174 -2.21 -2.69 7.09
CA LYS A 174 -2.01 -1.25 6.88
C LYS A 174 -2.41 -0.85 5.46
N PHE A 175 -1.92 -1.56 4.45
CA PHE A 175 -2.25 -1.31 3.05
C PHE A 175 -3.75 -1.44 2.77
N THR A 176 -4.41 -2.51 3.23
CA THR A 176 -5.85 -2.70 2.99
C THR A 176 -6.70 -1.67 3.72
N SER A 177 -6.29 -1.24 4.92
CA SER A 177 -6.94 -0.13 5.60
C SER A 177 -6.83 1.17 4.80
N ASP A 178 -5.65 1.49 4.27
CA ASP A 178 -5.45 2.69 3.46
C ASP A 178 -6.21 2.62 2.12
N TYR A 179 -6.31 1.43 1.52
CA TYR A 179 -7.08 1.16 0.31
C TYR A 179 -8.58 1.39 0.53
N ASP A 180 -9.16 0.79 1.58
CA ASP A 180 -10.58 0.94 1.92
C ASP A 180 -10.94 2.39 2.28
N SER A 181 -10.07 3.09 3.01
CA SER A 181 -10.26 4.53 3.29
C SER A 181 -10.32 5.37 2.01
N LYS A 182 -9.54 5.03 0.96
CA LYS A 182 -9.61 5.76 -0.32
C LYS A 182 -10.92 5.51 -1.05
N ILE A 183 -11.42 4.28 -1.04
CA ILE A 183 -12.74 3.94 -1.60
C ILE A 183 -13.84 4.69 -0.85
N PHE A 184 -13.83 4.63 0.49
CA PHE A 184 -14.79 5.35 1.32
C PHE A 184 -14.80 6.85 1.02
N ASN A 185 -13.62 7.48 0.96
CA ASN A 185 -13.49 8.90 0.66
C ASN A 185 -13.99 9.25 -0.74
N PHE A 186 -13.78 8.38 -1.73
CA PHE A 186 -14.32 8.58 -3.08
C PHE A 186 -15.86 8.50 -3.07
N LEU A 187 -16.43 7.44 -2.52
CA LEU A 187 -17.88 7.22 -2.48
C LEU A 187 -18.62 8.25 -1.60
N SER A 188 -17.94 8.81 -0.60
CA SER A 188 -18.51 9.81 0.32
C SER A 188 -18.47 11.25 -0.21
N LYS A 189 -17.81 11.50 -1.35
CA LYS A 189 -17.85 12.82 -2.03
C LYS A 189 -19.24 13.04 -2.63
N ASN A 190 -20.17 13.48 -1.79
CA ASN A 190 -21.45 14.01 -2.24
C ASN A 190 -21.27 15.48 -2.66
N GLU A 191 -21.64 15.81 -3.89
CA GLU A 191 -21.65 17.19 -4.41
C GLU A 191 -22.46 18.17 -3.53
N ASN A 192 -23.43 17.65 -2.76
CA ASN A 192 -24.34 18.45 -1.92
C ASN A 192 -23.96 18.56 -0.42
N LYS A 193 -22.78 18.07 0.00
CA LYS A 193 -22.35 18.08 1.43
C LYS A 193 -21.10 18.93 1.72
N SER A 194 -20.77 19.90 0.88
CA SER A 194 -19.51 20.66 1.01
C SER A 194 -19.39 21.55 2.27
N LEU A 195 -20.41 21.59 3.14
CA LEU A 195 -20.45 22.48 4.30
C LEU A 195 -20.70 21.78 5.66
N SER A 196 -20.85 20.46 5.72
CA SER A 196 -21.05 19.76 7.01
C SER A 196 -19.73 19.30 7.61
N ILE A 197 -19.45 19.68 8.87
CA ILE A 197 -18.38 19.07 9.68
C ILE A 197 -18.73 17.60 9.86
N SER A 198 -17.82 16.70 9.47
CA SER A 198 -18.01 15.26 9.63
C SER A 198 -18.06 14.87 11.11
N GLU A 199 -18.93 13.92 11.47
CA GLU A 199 -18.95 13.32 12.82
C GLU A 199 -17.64 12.58 13.14
N LYS A 200 -16.91 12.14 12.11
CA LYS A 200 -15.61 11.45 12.23
C LYS A 200 -14.56 12.12 11.35
N LEU A 201 -13.42 12.47 11.95
CA LEU A 201 -12.23 12.96 11.25
C LEU A 201 -11.24 11.81 11.05
N GLU A 202 -10.96 11.45 9.80
CA GLU A 202 -9.91 10.49 9.44
C GLU A 202 -8.74 11.21 8.77
N LEU A 203 -7.54 11.05 9.34
CA LEU A 203 -6.30 11.61 8.80
C LEU A 203 -5.40 10.47 8.33
N SER A 204 -5.31 10.27 7.01
CA SER A 204 -4.32 9.38 6.41
C SER A 204 -3.12 10.23 5.95
N LEU A 205 -2.00 10.13 6.69
CA LEU A 205 -0.76 10.86 6.42
C LEU A 205 0.41 9.88 6.31
N THR A 206 1.38 10.19 5.46
CA THR A 206 2.63 9.42 5.33
C THR A 206 3.77 10.18 5.97
N LYS A 207 4.66 9.48 6.69
CA LYS A 207 5.85 10.11 7.28
C LYS A 207 6.78 10.58 6.16
N VAL A 208 7.12 11.85 6.17
CA VAL A 208 8.08 12.47 5.24
C VAL A 208 9.50 12.30 5.78
N GLN A 209 9.72 12.67 7.04
CA GLN A 209 11.01 12.53 7.71
C GLN A 209 10.88 12.60 9.24
N ASP A 210 11.88 12.09 9.94
CA ASP A 210 12.08 12.34 11.37
C ASP A 210 12.71 13.72 11.59
N LEU A 211 12.42 14.34 12.73
CA LEU A 211 13.04 15.59 13.17
C LEU A 211 14.03 15.30 14.31
N ARG A 212 15.04 16.17 14.45
CA ARG A 212 16.03 16.07 15.54
C ARG A 212 15.38 16.02 16.93
N TYR A 213 14.32 16.79 17.12
CA TYR A 213 13.45 16.81 18.29
C TYR A 213 12.13 17.53 17.93
N GLY A 214 11.17 17.52 18.84
CA GLY A 214 9.92 18.28 18.75
C GLY A 214 10.15 19.78 18.99
N GLU A 215 9.26 20.42 19.73
CA GLU A 215 9.45 21.84 20.10
C GLU A 215 10.67 22.01 21.03
N ASN A 216 10.89 21.06 21.94
CA ASN A 216 11.99 21.05 22.90
C ASN A 216 12.87 19.80 22.73
N PRO A 217 14.17 19.84 23.13
CA PRO A 217 15.12 18.75 22.91
C PRO A 217 14.73 17.37 23.49
N HIS A 218 13.89 17.34 24.53
CA HIS A 218 13.45 16.10 25.17
C HIS A 218 12.25 15.45 24.46
N GLN A 219 11.66 16.12 23.46
CA GLN A 219 10.50 15.64 22.71
C GLN A 219 10.93 15.03 21.38
N LYS A 220 10.29 13.95 20.94
CA LYS A 220 10.46 13.42 19.57
C LYS A 220 9.58 14.20 18.59
N GLY A 221 10.00 14.32 17.33
CA GLY A 221 9.24 14.99 16.29
C GLY A 221 9.41 14.30 14.93
N ALA A 222 8.40 14.41 14.08
CA ALA A 222 8.43 13.94 12.69
C ALA A 222 7.45 14.76 11.84
N VAL A 223 7.71 14.84 10.55
CA VAL A 223 6.83 15.51 9.57
C VAL A 223 6.02 14.46 8.84
N TYR A 224 4.72 14.71 8.71
CA TYR A 224 3.79 13.86 7.98
C TYR A 224 3.05 14.69 6.93
N SER A 225 2.72 14.08 5.79
CA SER A 225 1.98 14.74 4.71
C SER A 225 1.11 13.76 3.93
N ASN A 226 0.02 14.27 3.36
CA ASN A 226 -0.85 13.56 2.41
C ASN A 226 -0.94 14.27 1.05
N LYS A 227 -0.13 15.31 0.85
CA LYS A 227 -0.07 16.07 -0.41
C LYS A 227 1.34 16.00 -0.96
N LYS A 228 1.51 16.31 -2.25
CA LYS A 228 2.84 16.48 -2.86
C LYS A 228 3.41 17.88 -2.65
N ASN A 229 2.56 18.87 -2.39
CA ASN A 229 2.94 20.29 -2.26
C ASN A 229 2.78 20.77 -0.80
N GLY A 230 3.25 21.98 -0.52
CA GLY A 230 3.14 22.64 0.79
C GLY A 230 4.40 22.52 1.64
N VAL A 231 4.40 23.22 2.78
CA VAL A 231 5.60 23.38 3.64
C VAL A 231 6.13 22.04 4.16
N ALA A 232 5.25 21.06 4.40
CA ALA A 232 5.63 19.71 4.81
C ALA A 232 6.49 18.96 3.76
N ASN A 233 6.46 19.35 2.48
CA ASN A 233 7.15 18.69 1.37
C ASN A 233 8.24 19.57 0.73
N LEU A 234 8.76 20.57 1.44
CA LEU A 234 9.80 21.46 0.92
C LEU A 234 11.09 20.71 0.59
N ARG A 235 11.73 21.09 -0.51
CA ARG A 235 13.10 20.68 -0.83
C ARG A 235 14.08 21.64 -0.17
N LEU A 236 14.85 21.17 0.82
CA LEU A 236 15.94 21.95 1.41
C LEU A 236 17.09 22.05 0.39
N LEU A 237 17.41 23.26 -0.06
CA LEU A 237 18.49 23.52 -1.03
C LEU A 237 19.85 23.73 -0.35
N HIS A 238 19.85 24.25 0.87
CA HIS A 238 21.05 24.53 1.66
C HIS A 238 20.70 24.62 3.16
N GLY A 239 21.72 24.56 4.02
CA GLY A 239 21.58 24.69 5.47
C GLY A 239 21.44 23.35 6.19
N LYS A 240 21.27 23.42 7.52
CA LYS A 240 21.03 22.25 8.35
C LYS A 240 19.59 21.78 8.17
N GLU A 241 19.32 20.52 8.54
CA GLU A 241 17.97 19.98 8.59
C GLU A 241 17.02 20.87 9.40
N MET A 242 15.81 21.07 8.88
CA MET A 242 14.76 21.87 9.49
C MET A 242 14.35 21.29 10.85
N SER A 243 14.24 22.14 11.87
CA SER A 243 13.65 21.75 13.17
C SER A 243 12.12 21.86 13.14
N TYR A 244 11.46 21.33 14.18
CA TYR A 244 10.02 21.46 14.37
C TYR A 244 9.54 22.93 14.28
N LEU A 245 10.20 23.83 15.01
CA LEU A 245 9.88 25.26 15.00
C LEU A 245 10.14 25.91 13.63
N ASN A 246 11.15 25.43 12.88
CA ASN A 246 11.38 25.95 11.53
C ASN A 246 10.23 25.59 10.58
N TYR A 247 9.62 24.41 10.71
CA TYR A 247 8.43 24.06 9.92
C TYR A 247 7.24 24.96 10.27
N LEU A 248 7.00 25.22 11.57
CA LEU A 248 5.91 26.11 12.01
C LEU A 248 6.12 27.55 11.53
N ASP A 249 7.33 28.10 11.69
CA ASP A 249 7.66 29.46 11.25
C ASP A 249 7.60 29.57 9.72
N ALA A 250 8.07 28.55 8.98
CA ALA A 250 7.98 28.52 7.52
C ALA A 250 6.54 28.45 7.03
N ASP A 251 5.67 27.67 7.68
CA ASP A 251 4.24 27.57 7.32
C ASP A 251 3.50 28.89 7.58
N ALA A 252 3.74 29.51 8.73
CA ALA A 252 3.18 30.83 9.05
C ALA A 252 3.68 31.91 8.09
N ALA A 253 4.99 31.95 7.79
CA ALA A 253 5.56 32.92 6.85
C ALA A 253 5.02 32.72 5.43
N PHE A 254 4.93 31.45 4.99
CA PHE A 254 4.40 31.09 3.67
C PHE A 254 2.93 31.48 3.54
N TYR A 255 2.10 31.16 4.53
CA TYR A 255 0.68 31.53 4.53
C TYR A 255 0.49 33.05 4.50
N ALA A 256 1.23 33.80 5.34
CA ALA A 256 1.14 35.25 5.39
C ALA A 256 1.58 35.90 4.07
N ALA A 257 2.69 35.45 3.47
CA ALA A 257 3.16 35.99 2.20
C ALA A 257 2.18 35.75 1.04
N ASN A 258 1.51 34.58 1.03
CA ASN A 258 0.53 34.24 -0.02
C ASN A 258 -0.87 34.82 0.22
N SER A 259 -1.10 35.53 1.32
CA SER A 259 -2.38 36.19 1.61
C SER A 259 -2.56 37.52 0.85
N PHE A 260 -1.56 37.96 0.10
CA PHE A 260 -1.55 39.21 -0.66
C PHE A 260 -1.38 38.95 -2.15
N SER A 261 -2.08 39.72 -2.99
CA SER A 261 -1.97 39.63 -4.46
C SER A 261 -0.67 40.23 -5.02
N LYS A 262 -0.07 41.18 -4.29
CA LYS A 262 1.22 41.82 -4.62
C LYS A 262 2.39 40.96 -4.09
N LYS A 263 3.61 41.22 -4.56
CA LYS A 263 4.81 40.55 -4.02
C LYS A 263 4.92 40.85 -2.52
N CYS A 264 5.05 39.81 -1.70
CA CYS A 264 5.01 39.94 -0.26
C CYS A 264 6.22 39.28 0.38
N VAL A 265 6.81 39.95 1.36
CA VAL A 265 7.84 39.41 2.23
C VAL A 265 7.29 39.39 3.65
N SER A 266 7.34 38.22 4.29
CA SER A 266 6.93 38.00 5.68
C SER A 266 8.10 37.44 6.48
N ILE A 267 8.40 38.08 7.60
CA ILE A 267 9.44 37.65 8.55
C ILE A 267 8.72 37.19 9.81
N VAL A 268 8.88 35.92 10.14
CA VAL A 268 8.24 35.27 11.29
C VAL A 268 9.30 34.74 12.25
N LYS A 269 9.00 34.82 13.55
CA LYS A 269 9.79 34.20 14.60
C LYS A 269 8.86 33.69 15.70
N HIS A 270 8.99 32.42 16.07
CA HIS A 270 8.11 31.79 17.07
C HIS A 270 6.63 32.00 16.74
N THR A 271 6.27 31.73 15.49
CA THR A 271 4.94 31.89 14.87
C THR A 271 4.36 33.31 14.93
N ASN A 272 5.14 34.31 15.37
CA ASN A 272 4.74 35.71 15.44
C ASN A 272 5.35 36.52 14.29
N SER A 273 4.55 37.43 13.72
CA SER A 273 5.03 38.36 12.70
C SER A 273 6.02 39.36 13.31
N CYS A 274 7.24 39.38 12.79
CA CYS A 274 8.24 40.39 13.10
C CYS A 274 8.15 41.58 12.14
N GLY A 275 7.74 41.32 10.90
CA GLY A 275 7.61 42.34 9.86
C GLY A 275 6.98 41.76 8.60
N LEU A 276 6.18 42.58 7.92
CA LEU A 276 5.51 42.22 6.68
C LEU A 276 5.49 43.42 5.75
N SER A 277 5.86 43.20 4.49
CA SER A 277 5.78 44.21 3.43
C SER A 277 5.17 43.60 2.17
N SER A 278 4.30 44.36 1.52
CA SER A 278 3.67 43.95 0.26
C SER A 278 3.78 45.08 -0.77
N HIS A 279 4.48 44.81 -1.86
CA HIS A 279 4.83 45.81 -2.86
C HIS A 279 4.76 45.22 -4.28
N ILE A 280 4.79 46.06 -5.32
CA ILE A 280 4.68 45.58 -6.71
C ILE A 280 5.97 44.89 -7.17
N ASN A 281 7.10 45.33 -6.60
CA ASN A 281 8.44 44.81 -6.83
C ASN A 281 9.01 44.29 -5.50
N GLN A 282 9.77 43.20 -5.55
CA GLN A 282 10.37 42.59 -4.36
C GLN A 282 11.66 43.28 -3.91
N LEU A 283 12.29 44.07 -4.79
CA LEU A 283 13.53 44.80 -4.50
C LEU A 283 13.31 46.16 -3.85
N ASP A 284 12.09 46.69 -3.92
CA ASP A 284 11.67 48.00 -3.40
C ASP A 284 10.92 47.83 -2.07
#